data_AF-A0A327NCF6-F1
#
_entry.id   AF-A0A327NCF6-F1
#
_cell.length_a   1.000
_cell.length_b   1.000
_cell.length_c   1.000
_cell.angle_alpha   90.00
_cell.angle_beta   90.00
_cell.angle_gamma   90.00
#
_symmetry.space_group_name_H-M   'P 1'
#
loop_
_entity.id
_entity.type
_entity.pdbx_description
1 polymer ?
#
loop_
_entity_poly.entity_id
_entity_poly.type
_entity_poly.pdbx_seq_one_letter_code
_entity_poly.pdbx_strand_id
1 'polypeptide(L)'
;MAPLDAIRLLLQSCTMTLVPVTHQVNMLPKEDDLEYYFVPIEHMAMFLPYYRPGQPFKNMKLINFDRPAISLTFFPKHKYTIDRDVKPDQAQEVLLEHRDQLYKRSFMGQLSPTQEKELRHIDTLLRSLRQFPDKFKICISNYHHYYRYWYCSFRFFEDEERTKTGTSNEHMLKYTESSDRRTKEPVLNERLNIIFVDTKYITRPVSYDNKLIDQELETYPDRIVFGKEPCI
;
A
#
# COMPACT_ATOMS: atom_id res chain seq x y z
N MET A 1 9.42 21.36 3.47
CA MET A 1 8.04 20.86 3.55
C MET A 1 7.19 21.70 2.60
N ALA A 2 6.12 21.14 2.04
CA ALA A 2 5.13 21.91 1.27
C ALA A 2 4.16 22.65 2.22
N PRO A 3 3.65 23.82 1.85
CA PRO A 3 2.67 24.56 2.66
C PRO A 3 1.27 23.95 2.53
N LEU A 4 0.97 22.95 3.36
CA LEU A 4 -0.26 22.14 3.22
C LEU A 4 -1.55 22.96 3.30
N ASP A 5 -1.64 23.93 4.20
CA ASP A 5 -2.86 24.74 4.38
C ASP A 5 -3.22 25.53 3.12
N ALA A 6 -2.23 26.18 2.49
CA ALA A 6 -2.44 26.89 1.24
C ALA A 6 -2.84 25.94 0.10
N ILE A 7 -2.29 24.73 0.09
CA ILE A 7 -2.59 23.72 -0.92
C ILE A 7 -4.00 23.15 -0.71
N ARG A 8 -4.44 22.95 0.54
CA ARG A 8 -5.82 22.54 0.86
C ARG A 8 -6.83 23.59 0.40
N LEU A 9 -6.54 24.88 0.58
CA LEU A 9 -7.38 25.96 0.06
C LEU A 9 -7.50 25.91 -1.46
N LEU A 10 -6.39 25.65 -2.17
CA LEU A 10 -6.42 25.45 -3.62
C LEU A 10 -7.30 24.25 -3.99
N LEU A 11 -7.10 23.10 -3.33
CA LEU A 11 -7.81 21.85 -3.58
C LEU A 11 -9.32 21.97 -3.40
N GLN A 12 -9.82 22.82 -2.51
CA GLN A 12 -11.26 23.08 -2.35
C GLN A 12 -11.93 23.55 -3.66
N SER A 13 -11.17 24.18 -4.55
CA SER A 13 -11.69 24.73 -5.81
C SER A 13 -11.47 23.84 -7.04
N CYS A 14 -10.59 22.84 -6.95
CA CYS A 14 -10.11 22.11 -8.12
C CYS A 14 -10.09 20.57 -7.92
N THR A 15 -10.94 20.07 -7.03
CA THR A 15 -11.07 18.63 -6.77
C THR A 15 -12.40 18.08 -7.25
N MET A 16 -12.43 16.77 -7.48
CA MET A 16 -13.63 16.03 -7.80
C MET A 16 -13.78 14.82 -6.90
N THR A 17 -15.01 14.35 -6.72
CA THR A 17 -15.30 13.11 -6.01
C THR A 17 -15.48 11.98 -7.02
N LEU A 18 -14.67 10.93 -6.88
CA LEU A 18 -14.87 9.70 -7.63
C LEU A 18 -15.80 8.77 -6.86
N VAL A 19 -16.72 8.15 -7.59
CA VAL A 19 -17.66 7.16 -7.08
C VAL A 19 -17.35 5.82 -7.75
N PRO A 20 -17.09 4.74 -6.98
CA PRO A 20 -16.97 3.40 -7.54
C PRO A 20 -18.17 3.03 -8.42
N VAL A 21 -17.98 2.17 -9.42
CA VAL A 21 -18.98 1.79 -10.45
C VAL A 21 -19.22 2.86 -11.52
N THR A 22 -19.43 4.13 -11.13
CA THR A 22 -19.57 5.24 -12.09
C THR A 22 -18.22 5.61 -12.71
N HIS A 23 -17.17 5.52 -11.91
CA HIS A 23 -15.79 5.75 -12.33
C HIS A 23 -15.04 4.40 -12.28
N GLN A 24 -13.99 4.27 -13.09
CA GLN A 24 -13.08 3.12 -13.16
C GLN A 24 -12.17 3.06 -11.92
N VAL A 25 -12.78 3.01 -10.74
CA VAL A 25 -12.15 2.93 -9.43
C VAL A 25 -12.70 1.72 -8.70
N ASN A 26 -11.81 0.85 -8.20
CA ASN A 26 -12.22 -0.39 -7.53
C ASN A 26 -12.91 -0.13 -6.17
N MET A 27 -12.20 0.51 -5.25
CA MET A 27 -12.58 0.75 -3.87
C MET A 27 -11.68 1.86 -3.34
N LEU A 28 -12.28 2.86 -2.71
CA LEU A 28 -11.55 3.96 -2.11
C LEU A 28 -10.99 3.57 -0.74
N PRO A 29 -9.74 3.95 -0.41
CA PRO A 29 -9.21 3.80 0.95
C PRO A 29 -10.09 4.52 1.97
N LYS A 30 -10.33 3.87 3.11
CA LYS A 30 -11.15 4.38 4.23
C LYS A 30 -10.34 4.44 5.53
N GLU A 31 -9.13 4.97 5.47
CA GLU A 31 -8.27 5.10 6.65
C GLU A 31 -8.11 6.57 7.02
N ASP A 32 -8.34 6.88 8.30
CA ASP A 32 -8.33 8.25 8.82
C ASP A 32 -6.94 8.90 8.75
N ASP A 33 -5.88 8.09 8.68
CA ASP A 33 -4.49 8.52 8.55
C ASP A 33 -4.05 8.73 7.09
N LEU A 34 -4.97 8.62 6.12
CA LEU A 34 -4.68 8.74 4.69
C LEU A 34 -5.48 9.88 4.05
N GLU A 35 -4.85 11.05 3.92
CA GLU A 35 -5.43 12.20 3.21
C GLU A 35 -5.10 12.14 1.71
N TYR A 36 -6.13 12.20 0.87
CA TYR A 36 -5.97 12.24 -0.59
C TYR A 36 -7.09 13.00 -1.30
N TYR A 37 -6.77 13.54 -2.48
CA TYR A 37 -7.70 14.27 -3.33
C TYR A 37 -7.55 13.87 -4.80
N PHE A 38 -8.67 13.83 -5.53
CA PHE A 38 -8.67 13.66 -6.98
C PHE A 38 -8.75 15.01 -7.67
N VAL A 39 -7.78 15.28 -8.54
CA VAL A 39 -7.67 16.53 -9.29
C VAL A 39 -7.86 16.23 -10.79
N PRO A 40 -8.88 16.83 -11.44
CA PRO A 40 -9.03 16.80 -12.88
C PRO A 40 -7.75 17.24 -13.62
N ILE A 41 -7.41 16.59 -14.73
CA ILE A 41 -6.23 16.91 -15.55
C ILE A 41 -6.16 18.40 -15.93
N GLU A 42 -7.30 19.05 -16.14
CA GLU A 42 -7.44 20.46 -16.50
C GLU A 42 -6.80 21.40 -15.46
N HIS A 43 -6.68 20.94 -14.21
CA HIS A 43 -6.08 21.69 -13.11
C HIS A 43 -4.65 21.24 -12.79
N MET A 44 -4.11 20.23 -13.47
CA MET A 44 -2.78 19.66 -13.19
C MET A 44 -1.66 20.72 -13.25
N ALA A 45 -1.73 21.64 -14.21
CA ALA A 45 -0.74 22.71 -14.38
C ALA A 45 -0.57 23.60 -13.13
N MET A 46 -1.60 23.74 -12.30
CA MET A 46 -1.54 24.51 -11.04
C MET A 46 -0.57 23.90 -10.03
N PHE A 47 -0.28 22.60 -10.15
CA PHE A 47 0.59 21.86 -9.25
C PHE A 47 2.04 21.72 -9.74
N LEU A 48 2.35 22.27 -10.93
CA LEU A 48 3.71 22.25 -11.49
C LEU A 48 4.79 22.83 -10.56
N PRO A 49 4.56 23.94 -9.80
CA PRO A 49 5.57 24.46 -8.86
C PRO A 49 5.95 23.48 -7.73
N TYR A 50 5.11 22.48 -7.50
CA TYR A 50 5.29 21.45 -6.49
C TYR A 50 5.83 20.13 -7.06
N TYR A 51 5.89 20.00 -8.38
CA TYR A 51 6.45 18.82 -9.04
C TYR A 51 7.98 18.88 -9.02
N ARG A 52 8.60 18.05 -8.16
CA ARG A 52 10.04 18.02 -7.92
C ARG A 52 10.58 16.58 -8.05
N PRO A 53 10.76 16.07 -9.27
CA PRO A 53 11.33 14.74 -9.47
C PRO A 53 12.74 14.68 -8.85
N GLY A 54 13.04 13.60 -8.12
CA GLY A 54 14.30 13.41 -7.40
C GLY A 54 14.39 14.09 -6.02
N GLN A 55 13.63 15.16 -5.77
CA GLN A 55 13.56 15.83 -4.46
C GLN A 55 12.10 16.08 -4.02
N PRO A 56 11.30 15.01 -3.83
CA PRO A 56 9.90 15.14 -3.45
C PRO A 56 9.76 15.70 -2.02
N PHE A 57 8.64 16.38 -1.78
CA PHE A 57 8.28 16.79 -0.43
C PHE A 57 7.96 15.57 0.44
N LYS A 58 8.42 15.57 1.70
CA LYS A 58 8.14 14.47 2.64
C LYS A 58 6.68 14.43 3.11
N ASN A 59 6.01 15.58 3.10
CA ASN A 59 4.65 15.78 3.59
C ASN A 59 3.63 15.92 2.45
N MET A 60 4.04 15.85 1.19
CA MET A 60 3.10 15.94 0.07
C MET A 60 3.61 15.14 -1.12
N LYS A 61 2.71 14.38 -1.74
CA LYS A 61 2.99 13.60 -2.93
C LYS A 61 2.01 13.93 -4.05
N LEU A 62 2.56 14.30 -5.20
CA LEU A 62 1.84 14.35 -6.47
C LEU A 62 1.95 12.96 -7.09
N ILE A 63 0.91 12.16 -6.93
CA ILE A 63 0.82 10.82 -7.55
C ILE A 63 0.56 11.05 -9.03
N ASN A 64 1.16 10.25 -9.91
CA ASN A 64 0.86 10.21 -11.34
C ASN A 64 0.84 11.58 -12.08
N PHE A 65 1.63 12.54 -11.61
CA PHE A 65 1.80 13.84 -12.28
C PHE A 65 2.32 13.60 -13.71
N ASP A 66 1.78 14.33 -14.68
CA ASP A 66 2.00 14.15 -16.13
C ASP A 66 1.41 12.85 -16.74
N ARG A 67 0.80 11.99 -15.92
CA ARG A 67 0.21 10.71 -16.36
C ARG A 67 -1.17 10.53 -15.73
N PRO A 68 -2.15 11.36 -16.11
CA PRO A 68 -3.48 11.38 -15.51
C PRO A 68 -4.14 10.01 -15.63
N ALA A 69 -4.75 9.55 -14.54
CA ALA A 69 -5.29 8.21 -14.47
C ALA A 69 -6.61 8.09 -15.25
N ILE A 70 -6.72 7.05 -16.06
CA ILE A 70 -7.97 6.62 -16.73
C ILE A 70 -8.64 5.46 -15.99
N SER A 71 -7.92 4.82 -15.07
CA SER A 71 -8.45 3.85 -14.11
C SER A 71 -7.57 3.84 -12.88
N LEU A 72 -8.17 3.65 -11.71
CA LEU A 72 -7.50 3.63 -10.41
C LEU A 72 -7.83 2.35 -9.66
N THR A 73 -6.83 1.79 -9.00
CA THR A 73 -6.99 0.64 -8.11
C THR A 73 -6.18 0.88 -6.85
N PHE A 74 -6.85 0.91 -5.70
CA PHE A 74 -6.19 1.06 -4.41
C PHE A 74 -6.08 -0.30 -3.71
N PHE A 75 -4.93 -0.54 -3.09
CA PHE A 75 -4.71 -1.72 -2.27
C PHE A 75 -3.66 -1.47 -1.19
N PRO A 76 -3.86 -2.03 0.02
CA PRO A 76 -2.83 -2.05 1.04
C PRO A 76 -1.83 -3.17 0.73
N LYS A 77 -0.54 -2.86 0.81
CA LYS A 77 0.54 -3.85 0.73
C LYS A 77 1.34 -3.83 2.02
N HIS A 78 1.48 -5.00 2.64
CA HIS A 78 2.43 -5.20 3.73
C HIS A 78 3.85 -5.17 3.17
N LYS A 79 4.72 -4.37 3.80
CA LYS A 79 6.14 -4.40 3.49
C LYS A 79 6.84 -5.26 4.55
N TYR A 80 7.44 -6.35 4.09
CA TYR A 80 8.29 -7.18 4.94
C TYR A 80 9.74 -6.77 4.69
N THR A 81 10.50 -6.54 5.76
CA THR A 81 11.95 -6.61 5.67
C THR A 81 12.34 -7.92 6.30
N ILE A 82 12.93 -8.81 5.52
CA ILE A 82 13.40 -10.10 6.02
C ILE A 82 14.90 -9.93 6.26
N ASP A 83 15.30 -9.97 7.52
CA ASP A 83 16.70 -10.19 7.87
C ASP A 83 17.01 -11.68 7.80
N ARG A 84 18.03 -12.06 7.02
CA ARG A 84 18.39 -13.46 6.74
C ARG A 84 19.63 -13.94 7.51
N ASP A 85 20.28 -13.06 8.26
CA ASP A 85 21.53 -13.33 8.98
C ASP A 85 21.42 -12.95 10.47
N VAL A 86 20.22 -13.06 11.04
CA VAL A 86 19.97 -12.76 12.45
C VAL A 86 20.76 -13.72 13.34
N LYS A 87 21.53 -13.17 14.27
CA LYS A 87 22.27 -13.98 15.26
C LYS A 87 21.30 -14.71 16.20
N PRO A 88 21.63 -15.94 16.64
CA PRO A 88 20.77 -16.70 17.56
C PRO A 88 20.31 -15.91 18.79
N ASP A 89 21.18 -15.09 19.38
CA ASP A 89 20.86 -14.27 20.55
C ASP A 89 19.76 -13.24 20.27
N GLN A 90 19.85 -12.54 19.13
CA GLN A 90 18.84 -11.55 18.70
C GLN A 90 17.50 -12.22 18.41
N ALA A 91 17.53 -13.41 17.81
CA ALA A 91 16.31 -14.16 17.56
C ALA A 91 15.66 -14.67 18.86
N GLN A 92 16.48 -15.06 19.83
CA GLN A 92 16.00 -15.43 21.16
C GLN A 92 15.32 -14.24 21.85
N GLU A 93 15.92 -13.04 21.79
CA GLU A 93 15.32 -11.83 22.34
C GLU A 93 13.95 -11.54 21.71
N VAL A 94 13.84 -11.58 20.37
CA VAL A 94 12.58 -11.32 19.66
C VAL A 94 11.51 -12.36 20.00
N LEU A 95 11.87 -13.64 20.07
CA LEU A 95 10.93 -14.71 20.44
C LEU A 95 10.47 -14.57 21.89
N LEU A 96 11.36 -14.19 22.81
CA LEU A 96 11.01 -13.92 24.20
C LEU A 96 10.08 -12.72 24.32
N GLU A 97 10.35 -11.62 23.61
CA GLU A 97 9.48 -10.44 23.61
C GLU A 97 8.08 -10.78 23.10
N HIS A 98 7.97 -11.53 21.99
CA HIS A 98 6.68 -11.94 21.43
C HIS A 98 5.91 -12.85 22.39
N ARG A 99 6.61 -13.78 23.04
CA ARG A 99 6.03 -14.63 24.09
C ARG A 99 5.51 -13.80 25.26
N ASP A 100 6.28 -12.83 25.73
CA ASP A 100 5.92 -11.97 26.85
C ASP A 100 4.73 -11.06 26.51
N GLN A 101 4.60 -10.61 25.26
CA GLN A 101 3.42 -9.90 24.78
C GLN A 101 2.15 -10.77 24.82
N LEU A 102 2.24 -12.03 24.40
CA LEU A 102 1.14 -12.99 24.52
C LEU A 102 0.80 -13.27 26.00
N TYR A 103 1.79 -13.42 26.87
CA TYR A 103 1.54 -13.57 28.31
C TYR A 103 0.87 -12.33 28.90
N LYS A 104 1.33 -11.12 28.59
CA LYS A 104 0.68 -9.86 29.01
C LYS A 104 -0.79 -9.81 28.60
N ARG A 105 -1.13 -10.28 27.39
CA ARG A 105 -2.52 -10.39 26.95
C ARG A 105 -3.31 -11.45 27.73
N SER A 106 -2.68 -12.56 28.09
CA SER A 106 -3.31 -13.60 28.92
C SER A 106 -3.65 -13.12 30.34
N PHE A 107 -2.91 -12.15 30.88
CA PHE A 107 -3.24 -11.53 32.17
C PHE A 107 -4.45 -10.58 32.09
N MET A 108 -4.73 -10.04 30.90
CA MET A 108 -5.85 -9.11 30.65
C MET A 108 -7.12 -9.84 30.18
N GLY A 109 -7.07 -11.15 29.93
CA GLY A 109 -8.19 -11.98 29.49
C GLY A 109 -7.74 -13.35 28.99
N GLN A 110 -8.68 -14.25 28.67
CA GLN A 110 -8.31 -15.53 28.06
C GLN A 110 -7.72 -15.34 26.66
N LEU A 111 -6.64 -16.08 26.37
CA LEU A 111 -6.09 -16.14 25.02
C LEU A 111 -7.08 -16.84 24.10
N SER A 112 -7.13 -16.39 22.84
CA SER A 112 -7.87 -17.12 21.82
C SER A 112 -7.17 -18.46 21.50
N PRO A 113 -7.88 -19.47 20.98
CA PRO A 113 -7.27 -20.74 20.58
C PRO A 113 -6.09 -20.57 19.59
N THR A 114 -6.14 -19.53 18.75
CA THR A 114 -5.06 -19.18 17.82
C THR A 114 -3.83 -18.66 18.57
N GLN A 115 -4.03 -17.80 19.56
CA GLN A 115 -2.95 -17.25 20.39
C GLN A 115 -2.31 -18.31 21.27
N GLU A 116 -3.08 -19.28 21.79
CA GLU A 116 -2.51 -20.41 22.54
C GLU A 116 -1.65 -21.31 21.65
N LYS A 117 -2.09 -21.59 20.42
CA LYS A 117 -1.29 -22.34 19.44
C LYS A 117 0.00 -21.60 19.11
N GLU A 118 -0.08 -20.29 18.93
CA GLU A 118 1.07 -19.43 18.67
C GLU A 118 2.06 -19.45 19.85
N LEU A 119 1.57 -19.34 21.10
CA LEU A 119 2.41 -19.42 22.30
C LEU A 119 3.17 -20.75 22.38
N ARG A 120 2.48 -21.89 22.17
CA ARG A 120 3.12 -23.22 22.15
C ARG A 120 4.15 -23.35 21.03
N HIS A 121 3.88 -22.74 19.88
CA HIS A 121 4.80 -22.73 18.76
C HIS A 121 6.07 -21.95 19.09
N ILE A 122 5.95 -20.76 19.67
CA ILE A 122 7.08 -19.94 20.13
C ILE A 122 7.93 -20.70 21.16
N ASP A 123 7.31 -21.38 22.11
CA ASP A 123 8.04 -22.18 23.10
C ASP A 123 8.82 -23.33 22.46
N THR A 124 8.28 -23.92 21.39
CA THR A 124 9.00 -24.94 20.61
C THR A 124 10.18 -24.33 19.88
N LEU A 125 10.00 -23.18 19.23
CA LEU A 125 11.08 -22.45 18.56
C LEU A 125 12.21 -22.08 19.52
N LEU A 126 11.88 -21.58 20.72
CA LEU A 126 12.85 -21.24 21.75
C LEU A 126 13.66 -22.46 22.22
N ARG A 127 13.02 -23.63 22.36
CA ARG A 127 13.73 -24.88 22.69
C ARG A 127 14.65 -25.33 21.57
N SER A 128 14.17 -25.29 20.33
CA SER A 128 14.96 -25.70 19.17
C SER A 128 16.15 -24.77 18.91
N LEU A 129 15.98 -23.46 19.10
CA LEU A 129 17.06 -22.47 18.99
C LEU A 129 18.17 -22.72 20.02
N ARG A 130 17.81 -23.09 21.25
CA ARG A 130 18.79 -23.47 22.29
C ARG A 130 19.54 -24.77 21.96
N GLN A 131 18.85 -25.74 21.37
CA GLN A 131 19.41 -27.06 21.10
C GLN A 131 20.31 -27.06 19.85
N PHE A 132 19.95 -26.28 18.82
CA PHE A 132 20.64 -26.26 17.54
C PHE A 132 20.76 -24.83 16.98
N PRO A 133 21.53 -23.94 17.65
CA PRO A 133 21.64 -22.54 17.25
C PRO A 133 22.19 -22.39 15.81
N ASP A 134 23.19 -23.20 15.44
CA ASP A 134 23.87 -23.10 14.14
C ASP A 134 23.06 -23.69 12.97
N LYS A 135 21.98 -24.44 13.25
CA LYS A 135 21.13 -25.05 12.22
C LYS A 135 19.89 -24.20 11.91
N PHE A 136 19.66 -23.15 12.68
CA PHE A 136 18.50 -22.29 12.53
C PHE A 136 18.78 -21.20 11.51
N LYS A 137 18.05 -21.19 10.40
CA LYS A 137 17.92 -20.01 9.53
C LYS A 137 16.73 -19.21 10.03
N ILE A 138 16.99 -17.98 10.44
CA ILE A 138 15.98 -17.13 11.07
C ILE A 138 15.65 -16.00 10.10
N CYS A 139 14.37 -15.78 9.91
CA CYS A 139 13.82 -14.72 9.10
C CYS A 139 12.87 -13.91 9.98
N ILE A 140 13.33 -12.76 10.46
CA ILE A 140 12.50 -11.87 11.28
C ILE A 140 12.00 -10.74 10.40
N SER A 141 10.69 -10.55 10.40
CA SER A 141 10.08 -9.33 9.88
C SER A 141 10.22 -8.25 10.94
N ASN A 142 11.08 -7.26 10.70
CA ASN A 142 11.31 -6.13 11.62
C ASN A 142 10.12 -5.15 11.74
N TYR A 143 9.01 -5.42 11.05
CA TYR A 143 7.81 -4.61 11.16
C TYR A 143 6.93 -5.12 12.31
N HIS A 144 6.98 -4.41 13.44
CA HIS A 144 5.91 -4.45 14.44
C HIS A 144 4.57 -4.26 13.73
N HIS A 145 3.64 -5.17 13.98
CA HIS A 145 2.20 -5.03 13.76
C HIS A 145 1.73 -4.10 12.63
N TYR A 146 1.30 -4.69 11.51
CA TYR A 146 0.32 -4.10 10.58
C TYR A 146 0.70 -2.81 9.82
N TYR A 147 1.98 -2.44 9.69
CA TYR A 147 2.31 -1.28 8.84
C TYR A 147 2.05 -1.57 7.36
N ARG A 148 0.86 -1.16 6.90
CA ARG A 148 0.39 -1.29 5.53
C ARG A 148 0.65 0.02 4.79
N TYR A 149 1.40 -0.06 3.70
CA TYR A 149 1.45 1.04 2.74
C TYR A 149 0.25 0.92 1.81
N TRP A 150 -0.50 2.00 1.66
CA TRP A 150 -1.45 2.09 0.55
C TRP A 150 -0.70 2.32 -0.74
N TYR A 151 -1.11 1.60 -1.78
CA TYR A 151 -0.67 1.83 -3.14
C TYR A 151 -1.86 2.28 -3.98
N CYS A 152 -1.58 3.22 -4.86
CA CYS A 152 -2.44 3.63 -5.95
C CYS A 152 -1.83 3.06 -7.25
N SER A 153 -2.49 2.04 -7.79
CA SER A 153 -2.27 1.59 -9.17
C SER A 153 -3.11 2.43 -10.10
N PHE A 154 -2.53 2.89 -11.20
CA PHE A 154 -3.24 3.65 -12.20
C PHE A 154 -2.87 3.21 -13.61
N ARG A 155 -3.88 3.19 -14.48
CA ARG A 155 -3.69 3.11 -15.92
C ARG A 155 -3.67 4.50 -16.52
N PHE A 156 -2.90 4.70 -17.58
CA PHE A 156 -2.75 5.98 -18.29
C PHE A 156 -2.45 5.70 -19.77
N PHE A 157 -2.64 6.70 -20.63
CA PHE A 157 -2.22 6.61 -22.03
C PHE A 157 -0.73 6.91 -22.17
N GLU A 158 0.01 6.07 -22.89
CA GLU A 158 1.45 6.25 -23.13
C GLU A 158 1.72 7.17 -24.33
N ASP A 159 0.75 7.32 -25.21
CA ASP A 159 0.81 8.06 -26.46
C ASP A 159 -0.25 9.16 -26.53
N GLU A 160 0.04 10.23 -27.27
CA GLU A 160 -0.88 11.34 -27.49
C GLU A 160 -2.15 10.92 -28.25
N GLU A 161 -2.03 9.92 -29.11
CA GLU A 161 -3.14 9.34 -29.89
C GLU A 161 -4.08 8.47 -29.02
N ARG A 162 -3.71 8.21 -27.75
CA ARG A 162 -4.49 7.46 -26.76
C ARG A 162 -4.82 6.04 -27.23
N THR A 163 -3.89 5.40 -27.92
CA THR A 163 -4.05 4.03 -28.45
C THR A 163 -3.38 2.99 -27.56
N LYS A 164 -2.36 3.36 -26.78
CA LYS A 164 -1.59 2.47 -25.91
C LYS A 164 -1.78 2.85 -24.46
N THR A 165 -2.04 1.85 -23.63
CA THR A 165 -2.20 2.06 -22.18
C THR A 165 -1.06 1.43 -21.40
N GLY A 166 -0.52 2.19 -20.45
CA GLY A 166 0.47 1.75 -19.48
C GLY A 166 -0.18 1.55 -18.11
N THR A 167 0.50 0.82 -17.23
CA THR A 167 0.10 0.68 -15.81
C THR A 167 1.29 1.04 -14.92
N SER A 168 1.04 1.86 -13.90
CA SER A 168 2.05 2.19 -12.89
C SER A 168 1.47 2.09 -11.49
N ASN A 169 2.36 1.97 -10.50
CA ASN A 169 2.02 1.79 -9.10
C ASN A 169 2.83 2.75 -8.24
N GLU A 170 2.14 3.51 -7.39
CA GLU A 170 2.78 4.42 -6.45
C GLU A 170 2.26 4.24 -5.03
N HIS A 171 3.16 4.20 -4.05
CA HIS A 171 2.76 4.19 -2.65
C HIS A 171 2.24 5.58 -2.23
N MET A 172 1.27 5.61 -1.32
CA MET A 172 0.71 6.81 -0.75
C MET A 172 1.38 7.14 0.57
N LEU A 173 1.39 8.43 0.93
CA LEU A 173 1.86 8.94 2.21
C LEU A 173 0.73 8.86 3.25
N LYS A 174 1.04 8.34 4.43
CA LYS A 174 0.15 8.35 5.60
C LYS A 174 0.62 9.36 6.62
N TYR A 175 -0.30 9.91 7.40
CA TYR A 175 0.02 10.67 8.59
C TYR A 175 0.90 9.83 9.52
N THR A 176 1.82 10.49 10.22
CA THR A 176 2.69 9.81 11.17
C THR A 176 2.80 10.61 12.44
N GLU A 177 2.66 9.94 13.58
CA GLU A 177 2.92 10.55 14.88
C GLU A 177 4.41 10.50 15.20
N SER A 178 4.93 11.60 15.74
CA SER A 178 6.27 11.68 16.31
C SER A 178 6.21 12.42 17.64
N SER A 179 7.09 12.11 18.58
CA SER A 179 7.20 12.89 19.80
C SER A 179 8.02 14.17 19.56
N ASP A 180 7.54 15.30 20.05
CA ASP A 180 8.36 16.51 20.12
C ASP A 180 9.56 16.23 21.06
N ARG A 181 10.76 16.54 20.58
CA ARG A 181 11.99 16.35 21.35
C ARG A 181 12.05 17.23 22.60
N ARG A 182 11.29 18.33 22.66
CA ARG A 182 11.28 19.29 23.77
C ARG A 182 10.19 19.03 24.79
N THR A 183 8.96 18.80 24.34
CA THR A 183 7.80 18.64 25.22
C THR A 183 7.41 17.19 25.45
N LYS A 184 7.96 16.25 24.67
CA LYS A 184 7.54 14.83 24.60
C LYS A 184 6.07 14.63 24.24
N GLU A 185 5.37 15.68 23.82
CA GLU A 185 3.99 15.59 23.37
C GLU A 185 3.93 14.96 21.97
N PRO A 186 2.85 14.22 21.67
CA PRO A 186 2.63 13.67 20.34
C PRO A 186 2.37 14.81 19.34
N VAL A 187 3.17 14.85 18.28
CA VAL A 187 3.02 15.75 17.14
C VAL A 187 2.59 14.94 15.93
N LEU A 188 1.43 15.28 15.38
CA LEU A 188 0.93 14.70 14.15
C LEU A 188 1.66 15.31 12.95
N ASN A 189 2.34 14.48 12.17
CA ASN A 189 2.92 14.89 10.90
C ASN A 189 1.92 14.61 9.79
N GLU A 190 1.20 15.64 9.38
CA GLU A 190 0.24 15.58 8.28
C GLU A 190 0.94 15.32 6.94
N ARG A 191 0.29 14.53 6.08
CA ARG A 191 0.77 14.18 4.75
C ARG A 191 -0.35 14.09 3.73
N LEU A 192 -0.15 14.73 2.59
CA LEU A 192 -1.16 14.91 1.56
C LEU A 192 -0.82 14.13 0.29
N ASN A 193 -1.79 13.45 -0.31
CA ASN A 193 -1.66 12.82 -1.63
C ASN A 193 -2.59 13.49 -2.64
N ILE A 194 -2.07 13.88 -3.79
CA ILE A 194 -2.85 14.48 -4.88
C ILE A 194 -2.77 13.55 -6.07
N ILE A 195 -3.91 13.07 -6.55
CA ILE A 195 -4.03 12.07 -7.62
C ILE A 195 -4.69 12.73 -8.82
N PHE A 196 -4.05 12.67 -9.98
CA PHE A 196 -4.59 13.32 -11.18
C PHE A 196 -5.43 12.35 -12.01
N VAL A 197 -6.54 12.82 -12.56
CA VAL A 197 -7.46 11.97 -13.32
C VAL A 197 -7.84 12.58 -14.66
N ASP A 198 -7.92 11.76 -15.69
CA ASP A 198 -8.53 12.15 -16.96
C ASP A 198 -10.04 12.00 -16.81
N THR A 199 -10.74 13.13 -16.64
CA THR A 199 -12.19 13.21 -16.40
C THR A 199 -13.02 12.53 -17.49
N LYS A 200 -12.52 12.52 -18.74
CA LYS A 200 -13.23 11.98 -19.90
C LYS A 200 -13.15 10.46 -19.96
N TYR A 201 -12.03 9.87 -19.53
CA TYR A 201 -11.78 8.43 -19.64
C TYR A 201 -11.95 7.67 -18.33
N ILE A 202 -11.83 8.33 -17.18
CA ILE A 202 -12.07 7.71 -15.86
C ILE A 202 -13.51 7.20 -15.70
N THR A 203 -14.46 7.68 -16.49
CA THR A 203 -15.87 7.23 -16.52
C THR A 203 -16.15 6.15 -17.57
N ARG A 204 -15.18 5.86 -18.46
CA ARG A 204 -15.36 4.91 -19.56
C ARG A 204 -14.71 3.59 -19.19
N PRO A 205 -15.31 2.44 -19.57
CA PRO A 205 -14.61 1.17 -19.45
C PRO A 205 -13.34 1.24 -20.32
N VAL A 206 -12.19 1.14 -19.67
CA VAL A 206 -10.94 0.87 -20.37
C VAL A 206 -10.97 -0.59 -20.74
N SER A 207 -10.68 -0.93 -21.99
CA SER A 207 -10.54 -2.31 -22.43
C SER A 207 -9.58 -3.02 -21.46
N TYR A 208 -10.12 -3.99 -20.72
CA TYR A 208 -9.27 -5.01 -20.14
C TYR A 208 -8.79 -5.84 -21.32
N ASP A 209 -7.51 -5.76 -21.67
CA ASP A 209 -6.94 -6.62 -22.71
C ASP A 209 -7.34 -8.08 -22.47
N ASN A 210 -7.39 -8.52 -21.21
CA ASN A 210 -7.86 -9.85 -20.85
C ASN A 210 -9.34 -10.12 -21.21
N LYS A 211 -10.26 -9.16 -21.08
CA LYS A 211 -11.68 -9.39 -21.45
C LYS A 211 -11.90 -9.43 -22.96
N LEU A 212 -11.17 -8.60 -23.71
CA LEU A 212 -11.19 -8.67 -25.17
C LEU A 212 -10.54 -9.97 -25.65
N ILE A 213 -9.43 -10.38 -25.04
CA ILE A 213 -8.80 -11.67 -25.30
C ILE A 213 -9.74 -12.82 -24.90
N ASP A 214 -10.42 -12.77 -23.75
CA ASP A 214 -11.35 -13.81 -23.32
C ASP A 214 -12.58 -13.90 -24.25
N GLN A 215 -13.15 -12.77 -24.69
CA GLN A 215 -14.24 -12.72 -25.69
C GLN A 215 -13.78 -13.18 -27.07
N GLU A 216 -12.60 -12.75 -27.51
CA GLU A 216 -11.99 -13.18 -28.77
C GLU A 216 -11.72 -14.68 -28.72
N LEU A 217 -11.13 -15.19 -27.64
CA LEU A 217 -10.96 -16.62 -27.36
C LEU A 217 -12.31 -17.37 -27.37
N GLU A 218 -13.45 -16.75 -27.03
CA GLU A 218 -14.81 -17.36 -27.10
C GLU A 218 -15.29 -17.56 -28.53
N THR A 219 -14.73 -16.85 -29.50
CA THR A 219 -15.04 -17.03 -30.92
C THR A 219 -14.29 -18.19 -31.56
N TYR A 220 -13.23 -18.72 -30.93
CA TYR A 220 -12.47 -19.86 -31.46
C TYR A 220 -13.13 -21.18 -31.02
N PRO A 221 -13.42 -22.11 -31.95
CA PRO A 221 -14.10 -23.37 -31.65
C PRO A 221 -13.25 -24.34 -30.83
N ASP A 222 -11.92 -24.28 -30.98
CA ASP A 222 -10.98 -25.19 -30.32
C ASP A 222 -10.07 -24.42 -29.37
N ARG A 223 -10.10 -24.79 -28.08
CA ARG A 223 -9.25 -24.20 -27.03
C ARG A 223 -8.40 -25.28 -26.38
N ILE A 224 -7.08 -25.14 -26.45
CA ILE A 224 -6.14 -26.03 -25.76
C ILE A 224 -5.55 -25.28 -24.56
N VAL A 225 -5.96 -25.65 -23.35
CA VAL A 225 -5.47 -25.03 -22.10
C VAL A 225 -4.33 -25.89 -21.55
N PHE A 226 -3.11 -25.34 -21.52
CA PHE A 226 -1.98 -25.98 -20.84
C PHE A 226 -1.83 -25.41 -19.43
N GLY A 227 -1.68 -26.28 -18.42
CA GLY A 227 -1.13 -25.87 -17.10
C GLY A 227 -2.10 -25.73 -15.92
N LYS A 228 -3.14 -26.56 -15.78
CA LYS A 228 -3.70 -26.85 -14.45
C LYS A 228 -3.18 -28.19 -13.96
N GLU A 229 -2.01 -28.19 -13.33
CA GLU A 229 -1.66 -29.29 -12.44
C GLU A 229 -2.56 -29.21 -11.19
N PRO A 230 -3.24 -30.29 -10.79
CA PRO A 230 -3.82 -30.38 -9.47
C PRO A 230 -2.67 -30.53 -8.46
N CYS A 231 -2.49 -29.56 -7.57
CA CYS A 231 -1.63 -29.75 -6.41
C CYS A 231 -2.19 -30.92 -5.57
N ILE A 232 -1.36 -31.94 -5.36
CA ILE A 232 -1.53 -32.98 -4.32
C ILE A 232 -0.93 -32.44 -3.03
#